data_AF-A0A6J5VMB4-F1
#
_entry.id   AF-A0A6J5VMB4-F1
#
_cell.length_a   1.000
_cell.length_b   1.000
_cell.length_c   1.000
_cell.angle_alpha   90.00
_cell.angle_beta   90.00
_cell.angle_gamma   90.00
#
_symmetry.space_group_name_H-M   'P 1'
#
loop_
_entity.id
_entity.type
_entity.pdbx_description
1 polymer ?
#
loop_
_entity_poly.entity_id
_entity_poly.type
_entity_poly.pdbx_seq_one_letter_code
_entity_poly.pdbx_strand_id
1 'polypeptide(L)' 'MGTRQDPNGTHKNGGGPSTALAYLDPKYWDERFSTEEHYEWLKDYSHFRHLIHPLSLPILL' A
#
# COMPACT_ATOMS: atom_id res chain seq x y z
N MET A 1 8.68 20.35 -25.98
CA MET A 1 9.17 18.96 -26.14
C MET A 1 7.98 18.02 -26.01
N GLY A 2 7.64 17.27 -27.07
CA GLY A 2 6.58 16.26 -27.00
C GLY A 2 7.05 15.04 -26.23
N THR A 3 6.29 14.61 -25.23
CA THR A 3 6.50 13.33 -24.57
C THR A 3 5.93 12.24 -25.46
N ARG A 4 6.78 11.29 -25.87
CA ARG A 4 6.34 10.09 -26.59
C ARG A 4 5.49 9.27 -25.62
N GLN A 5 4.17 9.28 -25.85
CA GLN A 5 3.29 8.29 -25.24
C GLN A 5 3.57 6.97 -25.94
N ASP A 6 4.15 6.03 -25.20
CA ASP A 6 4.22 4.64 -25.62
C ASP A 6 2.80 4.05 -25.50
N PRO A 7 2.15 3.65 -26.60
CA PRO A 7 0.80 3.10 -26.56
C PRO A 7 0.73 1.73 -25.86
N ASN A 8 1.89 1.16 -25.47
CA ASN A 8 1.97 -0.14 -24.80
C ASN A 8 2.43 -0.05 -23.34
N GLY A 9 2.35 1.14 -22.74
CA GLY A 9 2.41 1.31 -21.30
C GLY A 9 1.20 0.63 -20.66
N THR A 10 1.30 -0.68 -20.43
CA THR A 10 0.36 -1.42 -19.61
C THR A 10 0.29 -0.69 -18.28
N HIS A 11 -0.79 0.07 -18.06
CA HIS A 11 -1.14 0.62 -16.77
C HIS A 11 -1.23 -0.56 -15.81
N LYS A 12 -0.13 -0.85 -15.10
CA LYS A 12 -0.11 -1.87 -14.06
C LYS A 12 -0.87 -1.30 -12.87
N ASN A 13 -2.18 -1.48 -12.95
CA ASN A 13 -3.20 -1.40 -11.91
C ASN A 13 -2.68 -0.92 -10.55
N GLY A 14 -2.74 0.40 -10.33
CA GLY A 14 -2.77 0.96 -8.97
C GLY A 14 -4.06 0.61 -8.20
N GLY A 15 -4.94 -0.21 -8.79
CA GLY A 15 -6.09 -0.80 -8.14
C GLY A 15 -5.72 -2.15 -7.52
N GLY A 16 -6.18 -2.37 -6.29
CA GLY A 16 -6.13 -3.66 -5.62
C GLY A 16 -6.75 -4.81 -6.44
N PRO A 17 -6.79 -6.03 -5.88
CA PRO A 17 -7.38 -7.17 -6.56
C PRO A 17 -8.88 -6.96 -6.76
N SER A 18 -9.46 -7.62 -7.76
CA SER A 18 -10.89 -7.48 -8.09
C SER A 18 -11.84 -7.90 -6.97
N THR A 19 -11.35 -8.65 -5.98
CA THR A 19 -12.11 -9.01 -4.77
C THR A 19 -11.22 -8.92 -3.54
N ALA A 20 -11.80 -8.56 -2.39
CA ALA A 20 -11.08 -8.50 -1.12
C ALA A 20 -10.56 -9.87 -0.65
N LEU A 21 -11.17 -10.98 -1.10
CA LEU A 21 -10.75 -12.32 -0.74
C LEU A 21 -9.35 -12.66 -1.27
N ALA A 22 -8.90 -12.04 -2.35
CA ALA A 22 -7.57 -12.28 -2.90
C ALA A 22 -6.44 -11.86 -1.95
N TYR A 23 -6.69 -10.94 -1.02
CA TYR A 23 -5.73 -10.57 0.03
C TYR A 23 -5.46 -11.71 1.03
N LEU A 24 -6.28 -12.76 1.04
CA LEU A 24 -6.08 -13.94 1.88
C LEU A 24 -5.06 -14.93 1.28
N ASP A 25 -4.76 -14.83 -0.01
CA ASP A 25 -3.81 -15.72 -0.69
C ASP A 25 -2.36 -15.21 -0.50
N PRO A 26 -1.46 -15.99 0.12
CA PRO A 26 -0.05 -15.61 0.25
C PRO A 26 0.64 -15.35 -1.09
N LYS A 27 0.28 -16.08 -2.15
CA LYS A 27 0.92 -15.93 -3.48
C LYS A 27 0.64 -14.57 -4.10
N TYR A 28 -0.56 -14.03 -3.86
CA TYR A 28 -0.91 -12.70 -4.29
C TYR A 28 0.04 -11.65 -3.69
N TRP A 29 0.43 -11.82 -2.43
CA TRP A 29 1.40 -10.95 -1.79
C TRP A 29 2.80 -11.15 -2.36
N ASP A 30 3.24 -12.40 -2.58
CA ASP A 30 4.56 -12.67 -3.19
C ASP A 30 4.72 -11.97 -4.55
N GLU A 31 3.72 -12.08 -5.43
CA GLU A 31 3.73 -11.44 -6.74
C GLU A 31 3.69 -9.91 -6.63
N ARG A 32 2.84 -9.38 -5.75
CA ARG A 32 2.68 -7.92 -5.59
C ARG A 32 3.94 -7.28 -4.99
N PHE A 33 4.54 -7.88 -3.96
CA PHE A 33 5.79 -7.39 -3.35
C PHE A 33 6.97 -7.45 -4.34
N SER A 34 6.97 -8.41 -5.27
CA SER A 34 8.04 -8.51 -6.27
C SER A 34 8.01 -7.42 -7.35
N THR A 35 6.88 -6.71 -7.49
CA THR A 35 6.66 -5.75 -8.59
C THR A 35 6.32 -4.34 -8.13
N GLU A 36 5.85 -4.15 -6.90
CA GLU A 36 5.38 -2.87 -6.39
C GLU A 36 6.51 -2.10 -5.67
N GLU A 37 6.87 -0.94 -6.21
CA GLU A 37 7.93 -0.07 -5.66
C GLU A 37 7.41 0.92 -4.60
N HIS A 38 6.11 1.18 -4.57
CA HIS A 38 5.48 2.19 -3.72
C HIS A 38 4.26 1.64 -2.98
N TYR A 39 4.25 1.76 -1.65
CA TYR A 39 3.19 1.27 -0.78
C TYR A 39 2.44 2.44 -0.15
N GLU A 40 1.21 2.71 -0.61
CA GLU A 40 0.34 3.75 -0.05
C GLU A 40 -0.94 3.20 0.61
N TRP A 41 -0.92 1.97 1.11
CA TRP A 41 -2.15 1.35 1.66
C TRP A 41 -2.66 2.05 2.92
N LEU A 42 -1.76 2.58 3.74
CA LEU A 42 -2.06 3.41 4.89
C LEU A 42 -1.26 4.70 4.80
N LYS A 43 -1.78 5.78 5.38
CA LYS A 43 -1.03 7.03 5.52
C LYS A 43 0.16 6.87 6.47
N ASP A 44 1.07 7.84 6.47
CA ASP A 44 2.23 7.83 7.35
C ASP A 44 1.86 7.84 8.83
N TYR A 45 2.78 7.37 9.67
CA TYR A 45 2.63 7.37 11.13
C TYR A 45 2.20 8.73 11.69
N SER A 46 2.70 9.84 11.13
CA SER A 46 2.33 11.21 11.53
C SER A 46 0.81 11.44 11.53
N HIS A 47 0.09 10.84 10.58
CA HIS A 47 -1.36 10.96 10.46
C HIS A 47 -2.08 10.28 11.62
N PHE A 48 -1.56 9.16 12.13
CA PHE A 48 -2.20 8.37 13.19
C PHE A 48 -1.60 8.58 14.58
N ARG A 49 -0.47 9.31 14.68
CA ARG A 49 0.25 9.54 15.93
C ARG A 49 -0.67 10.04 17.05
N HIS A 50 -1.63 10.90 16.74
CA HIS A 50 -2.60 11.43 17.71
C HIS A 50 -3.51 10.36 18.33
N LEU A 51 -3.76 9.25 17.62
CA LEU A 51 -4.55 8.10 18.11
C LEU A 51 -3.67 7.07 18.85
N ILE A 52 -2.42 6.90 18.42
CA ILE A 52 -1.52 5.85 18.92
C ILE A 52 -0.78 6.30 20.19
N HIS A 53 -0.32 7.55 20.24
CA HIS A 53 0.49 8.07 21.34
C HIS A 53 -0.19 8.05 22.73
N PRO A 54 -1.52 8.22 22.85
CA PRO A 54 -2.20 8.03 24.13
C PRO A 54 -2.18 6.57 24.64
N LEU A 55 -2.09 5.58 23.74
CA LEU A 55 -2.07 4.16 24.06
C LEU A 55 -0.67 3.65 24.43
N SER A 56 0.37 4.43 24.15
CA SER A 56 1.76 4.11 24.47
C SER A 56 2.24 4.67 25.81
N LEU A 57 1.35 5.28 26.62
CA LEU A 57 1.70 5.62 27.99
C LEU A 57 1.81 4.32 28.81
N PRO A 58 2.93 4.06 29.50
CA PRO A 58 2.96 2.99 30.47
C PRO A 58 1.85 3.29 31.49
N ILE A 59 0.92 2.36 31.66
CA ILE A 59 0.04 2.35 32.83
C ILE A 59 0.98 2.55 34.02
N LEU A 60 0.76 3.62 34.79
CA LEU A 60 1.59 3.98 35.93
C LEU A 60 1.93 2.72 36.76
N LEU A 61 3.22 2.37 36.79
CA LEU A 61 3.81 1.56 37.86
C LEU A 61 4.18 2.50 39.02
#